data_AF-A0AA42N8L0-F1
#
_entry.id   AF-A0AA42N8L0-F1
#
_cell.length_a   1.000
_cell.length_b   1.000
_cell.length_c   1.000
_cell.angle_alpha   90.00
_cell.angle_beta   90.00
_cell.angle_gamma   90.00
#
_symmetry.space_group_name_H-M   'P 1'
#
loop_
_entity.id
_entity.type
_entity.pdbx_description
1 polymer ?
#
loop_
_entity_poly.entity_id
_entity_poly.type
_entity_poly.pdbx_seq_one_letter_code
_entity_poly.pdbx_strand_id
1 'polypeptide(L)'
;MKKPTAADKANVLSFCFVALTAFSENALSPTQKRWARERAENCLWALGIPEYKTDGATYTARELEEIMTTLDLEATKLLTEGKR
;
A
#
# COMPACT_ATOMS: atom_id res chain seq x y z
N MET A 1 15.17 -10.45 -16.63
CA MET A 1 14.73 -10.47 -15.21
C MET A 1 14.04 -11.79 -14.91
N LYS A 2 14.25 -12.36 -13.71
CA LYS A 2 13.50 -13.53 -13.23
C LYS A 2 12.07 -13.11 -12.87
N LYS A 3 11.08 -13.96 -13.13
CA LYS A 3 9.70 -13.73 -12.67
C LYS A 3 9.63 -13.87 -11.14
N PRO A 4 8.96 -12.95 -10.42
CA PRO A 4 8.83 -13.03 -8.98
C PRO A 4 7.99 -14.24 -8.56
N THR A 5 8.45 -14.95 -7.54
CA THR A 5 7.72 -16.04 -6.89
C THR A 5 6.61 -15.51 -5.97
N ALA A 6 5.75 -16.39 -5.47
CA ALA A 6 4.77 -16.03 -4.45
C ALA A 6 5.43 -15.49 -3.18
N ALA A 7 6.56 -16.08 -2.75
CA ALA A 7 7.34 -15.61 -1.61
C ALA A 7 7.94 -14.22 -1.87
N ASP A 8 8.45 -13.96 -3.08
CA ASP A 8 8.97 -12.63 -3.43
C ASP A 8 7.86 -11.57 -3.33
N LYS A 9 6.65 -11.87 -3.84
CA LYS A 9 5.49 -10.98 -3.75
C LYS A 9 5.05 -10.73 -2.31
N ALA A 10 5.00 -11.78 -1.49
CA ALA A 10 4.66 -11.68 -0.08
C ALA A 10 5.67 -10.79 0.66
N ASN A 11 6.97 -10.98 0.42
CA ASN A 11 8.01 -10.14 1.00
C ASN A 11 7.85 -8.67 0.60
N VAL A 12 7.61 -8.39 -0.68
CA VAL A 12 7.35 -7.02 -1.16
C VAL A 12 6.12 -6.41 -0.46
N LEU A 13 5.01 -7.15 -0.35
CA LEU A 13 3.82 -6.68 0.35
C LEU A 13 4.08 -6.41 1.84
N SER A 14 4.87 -7.25 2.51
CA SER A 14 5.29 -7.02 3.89
C SER A 14 6.11 -5.74 4.04
N PHE A 15 7.06 -5.49 3.13
CA PHE A 15 7.81 -4.22 3.12
C PHE A 15 6.92 -3.01 2.84
N CYS A 16 6.00 -3.12 1.87
CA CYS A 16 5.03 -2.07 1.58
C CYS A 16 4.15 -1.77 2.79
N PHE A 17 3.67 -2.80 3.49
CA PHE A 17 2.90 -2.64 4.71
C PHE A 17 3.65 -1.79 5.74
N VAL A 18 4.89 -2.16 6.07
CA VAL A 18 5.73 -1.43 7.05
C VAL A 18 5.96 0.03 6.63
N ALA A 19 6.21 0.29 5.35
CA ALA A 19 6.39 1.65 4.86
C ALA A 19 5.09 2.47 4.95
N LEU A 20 3.96 1.86 4.59
CA LEU A 20 2.65 2.53 4.56
C LEU A 20 2.11 2.80 5.97
N THR A 21 2.35 1.93 6.95
CA THR A 21 2.02 2.22 8.35
C THR A 21 2.83 3.41 8.87
N ALA A 22 4.14 3.44 8.60
CA ALA A 22 4.99 4.57 8.95
C ALA A 22 4.51 5.88 8.29
N PHE A 23 4.13 5.86 7.01
CA PHE A 23 3.56 7.04 6.35
C PHE A 23 2.20 7.45 6.93
N SER A 24 1.33 6.49 7.22
CA SER A 24 0.01 6.74 7.83
C SER A 24 0.14 7.47 9.18
N GLU A 25 1.11 7.06 9.99
CA GLU A 25 1.32 7.62 11.32
C GLU A 25 2.00 9.00 11.30
N ASN A 26 2.86 9.25 10.31
CA ASN A 26 3.72 10.44 10.29
C ASN A 26 3.33 11.50 9.24
N ALA A 27 2.45 11.21 8.28
CA ALA A 27 2.05 12.19 7.26
C ALA A 27 1.33 13.39 7.88
N LEU A 28 1.48 14.59 7.31
CA LEU A 28 0.80 15.79 7.82
C LEU A 28 -0.59 15.98 7.20
N SER A 29 -0.79 15.54 5.95
CA SER A 29 -2.07 15.66 5.26
C SER A 29 -3.05 14.56 5.66
N PRO A 30 -4.30 14.89 6.07
CA PRO A 30 -5.33 13.90 6.36
C PRO A 30 -5.58 12.93 5.20
N THR A 31 -5.50 13.42 3.96
CA THR A 31 -5.66 12.58 2.76
C THR A 31 -4.53 11.57 2.61
N GLN A 32 -3.28 11.98 2.84
CA GLN A 32 -2.13 11.09 2.77
C GLN A 32 -2.19 10.01 3.86
N LYS A 33 -2.56 10.40 5.09
CA LYS A 33 -2.79 9.45 6.19
C LYS A 33 -3.82 8.38 5.79
N ARG A 34 -4.99 8.81 5.31
CA ARG A 34 -6.07 7.91 4.89
C ARG A 34 -5.61 6.94 3.81
N TRP A 35 -4.99 7.44 2.74
CA TRP A 35 -4.55 6.58 1.64
C TRP A 35 -3.45 5.62 2.04
N ALA A 36 -2.46 6.08 2.82
CA ALA A 36 -1.40 5.20 3.31
C ALA A 36 -1.99 4.08 4.18
N ARG A 37 -2.93 4.42 5.07
CA ARG A 37 -3.65 3.46 5.89
C ARG A 37 -4.41 2.44 5.06
N GLU A 38 -5.26 2.88 4.13
CA GLU A 38 -6.06 1.99 3.28
C GLU A 38 -5.18 1.00 2.50
N ARG A 39 -4.02 1.46 2.00
CA ARG A 39 -3.08 0.58 1.28
C ARG A 39 -2.35 -0.38 2.22
N ALA A 40 -2.05 0.01 3.45
CA ALA A 40 -1.52 -0.91 4.46
C ALA A 40 -2.55 -2.01 4.78
N GLU A 41 -3.82 -1.65 4.95
CA GLU A 41 -4.92 -2.58 5.19
C GLU A 41 -5.14 -3.54 3.99
N ASN A 42 -4.94 -3.08 2.75
CA ASN A 42 -4.96 -3.96 1.58
C ASN A 42 -3.75 -4.92 1.53
N CYS A 43 -2.57 -4.51 2.00
CA CYS A 43 -1.42 -5.41 2.10
C CYS A 43 -1.71 -6.55 3.08
N LEU A 44 -2.35 -6.24 4.23
CA LEU A 44 -2.78 -7.25 5.20
C LEU A 44 -3.78 -8.25 4.59
N TRP A 45 -4.77 -7.74 3.86
CA TRP A 45 -5.72 -8.60 3.14
C TRP A 45 -5.02 -9.51 2.13
N ALA A 46 -4.13 -8.96 1.29
CA ALA A 46 -3.40 -9.72 0.28
C ALA A 46 -2.44 -10.77 0.88
N LEU A 47 -1.95 -10.54 2.10
CA LEU A 47 -1.12 -11.48 2.86
C LEU A 47 -1.94 -12.50 3.66
N GLY A 48 -3.26 -12.36 3.74
CA GLY A 48 -4.13 -13.22 4.55
C GLY A 48 -3.99 -12.97 6.06
N ILE A 49 -3.56 -11.77 6.47
CA ILE A 49 -3.38 -11.38 7.87
C ILE A 49 -4.58 -10.53 8.30
N PRO A 50 -5.45 -10.99 9.21
CA PRO A 50 -6.71 -10.29 9.51
C PRO A 50 -6.51 -8.97 10.26
N GLU A 51 -5.51 -8.89 11.14
CA GLU A 51 -5.24 -7.73 11.97
C GLU A 51 -3.74 -7.64 12.27
N TYR A 52 -3.21 -6.42 12.36
CA TYR A 52 -1.87 -6.13 12.83
C TYR A 52 -1.86 -4.91 13.76
N LYS A 53 -1.17 -5.02 14.91
CA LYS A 53 -1.02 -3.93 15.87
C LYS A 53 0.37 -3.34 15.78
N THR A 54 0.41 -2.01 15.71
CA THR A 54 1.61 -1.19 15.88
C THR A 54 1.54 -0.49 17.24
N ASP A 55 2.59 0.23 17.61
CA ASP A 55 2.58 1.04 18.84
C ASP A 55 1.54 2.18 18.78
N GLY A 56 1.22 2.68 17.59
CA GLY A 56 0.34 3.84 17.39
C GLY A 56 -1.10 3.50 16.95
N ALA A 57 -1.33 2.32 16.37
CA ALA A 57 -2.63 1.96 15.80
C ALA A 57 -2.80 0.44 15.57
N THR A 58 -4.07 0.03 15.49
CA THR A 58 -4.47 -1.28 14.93
C THR A 58 -4.86 -1.09 13.47
N TYR A 59 -4.37 -1.97 12.60
CA TYR A 59 -4.73 -2.07 11.19
C TYR A 59 -5.49 -3.37 10.96
N THR A 60 -6.62 -3.29 10.27
CA THR A 60 -7.49 -4.44 9.99
C THR A 60 -7.49 -4.69 8.49
N ALA A 61 -7.40 -5.95 8.06
CA ALA A 61 -7.43 -6.29 6.65
C ALA A 61 -8.68 -5.71 5.96
N ARG A 62 -8.46 -5.00 4.86
CA ARG A 62 -9.51 -4.47 4.01
C ARG A 62 -9.33 -5.01 2.60
N GLU A 63 -10.35 -5.66 2.08
CA GLU A 63 -10.37 -6.12 0.69
C GLU A 63 -10.22 -4.92 -0.25
N LEU A 64 -9.48 -5.12 -1.34
CA LEU A 64 -9.34 -4.09 -2.35
C LEU A 64 -10.67 -3.98 -3.12
N GLU A 65 -11.44 -2.92 -2.87
CA GLU A 65 -12.62 -2.63 -3.68
C GLU A 65 -12.20 -2.44 -5.15
N GLU A 66 -12.79 -3.20 -6.07
CA GLU A 66 -12.51 -3.14 -7.52
C GLU A 66 -12.84 -1.78 -8.17
N ILE A 67 -13.39 -0.83 -7.41
CA ILE A 67 -13.63 0.55 -7.86
C ILE A 67 -12.37 1.39 -7.68
N MET A 68 -11.32 0.98 -8.38
CA MET A 68 -10.29 1.90 -8.81
C MET A 68 -10.21 1.73 -10.31
N THR A 69 -10.75 2.71 -11.06
CA THR A 69 -10.10 3.11 -12.30
C THR A 69 -8.62 3.16 -11.95
N THR A 70 -7.93 2.11 -12.37
CA THR A 70 -6.57 1.82 -11.97
C THR A 70 -5.82 3.12 -12.15
N LEU A 71 -5.11 3.56 -11.10
CA LEU A 71 -4.04 4.52 -11.30
C LEU A 71 -3.14 3.85 -12.33
N ASP A 72 -3.36 4.18 -13.60
CA ASP A 72 -2.66 3.58 -14.69
C ASP A 72 -1.20 3.97 -14.46
N LEU A 73 -0.42 2.95 -14.10
CA LEU A 73 0.99 3.10 -13.81
C LEU A 73 1.72 3.70 -15.02
N GLU A 74 1.20 3.53 -16.23
CA GLU A 74 1.70 4.23 -17.42
C GLU A 74 1.21 5.69 -17.46
N ALA A 75 -0.05 5.98 -17.17
CA ALA A 75 -0.54 7.36 -17.10
C ALA A 75 0.17 8.21 -16.03
N THR A 76 0.61 7.61 -14.92
CA THR A 76 1.39 8.30 -13.88
C THR A 76 2.85 8.52 -14.22
N LYS A 77 3.46 7.65 -15.05
CA LYS A 77 4.80 7.91 -15.61
C LYS A 77 4.81 9.16 -16.49
N LEU A 78 3.79 9.35 -17.33
CA LEU A 78 3.67 10.53 -18.21
C LEU A 78 3.62 11.85 -17.43
N LEU A 79 2.98 11.87 -16.25
CA LEU A 79 2.94 13.04 -15.37
C LEU A 79 4.30 13.36 -14.71
N THR A 80 5.19 12.37 -14.64
CA THR A 80 6.52 12.50 -14.01
C THR A 80 7.57 12.90 -15.04
N GLU A 81 7.44 12.45 -16.28
CA GLU A 81 8.34 12.79 -17.39
C GLU A 81 8.03 14.16 -18.02
N GLY A 82 6.78 14.62 -17.98
CA GLY A 82 6.36 15.95 -18.46
C GLY A 82 6.73 17.14 -17.55
N LYS A 83 7.49 16.90 -16.48
CA LYS A 83 7.98 17.93 -15.53
C LYS A 83 9.50 18.16 -15.60
N ARG A 84 10.16 17.71 -16.67
CA ARG A 84 11.56 18.08 -16.96
C ARG A 84 11.64 19.24 -17.93
#